data_AF-A0A9W6ZZM5-F1
#
_entry.id   AF-A0A9W6ZZM5-F1
#
_cell.length_a   1.000
_cell.length_b   1.000
_cell.length_c   1.000
_cell.angle_alpha   90.00
_cell.angle_beta   90.00
_cell.angle_gamma   90.00
#
_symmetry.space_group_name_H-M   'P 1'
#
loop_
_entity.id
_entity.type
_entity.pdbx_description
1 polymer ?
#
loop_
_entity_poly.entity_id
_entity_poly.type
_entity_poly.pdbx_seq_one_letter_code
_entity_poly.pdbx_strand_id
1 'polypeptide(L)'
;MKNAIDAFTQGIWLCIGVHSVWGLQPVACRYLLVFSPLAFNSQSVIAFARLTSICLMVLKENFIPESINENFMGDDKPYVDLKKYWSTLIIFGLLSALRSMTNILSCGLTSAYNIAIVNLLSPLITPIADKVWLGAEIPNITWVAIMFTSLGCCAMVYGEYLIYGNDARVEPGAGLTSVIGVVVQTISVIISVCIRMMMKTTTGVCTKAELMHSSNGTTVLLGFAVGLLMVGWESIATLLSALSDPFSGSFFWLMFLGAGVYTVGSYLQIQCCRLLGPGLYASYSSVRVAVAVVSSSLVLGEQVKGAWVWSGLILVALSVIFYTNAMLKWAKERKDDIVNDRVEKGSTSSKSIHSHYSGTNDTISVENLVYEKVTVSYHNNKEWILPSISKDSSGVNDGGKGKRHHTVKNVIF
;
A
#
# COMPACT_ATOMS: atom_id res chain seq x y z
N MET A 1 8.36 3.00 -23.48
CA MET A 1 9.51 2.72 -22.60
C MET A 1 9.87 3.92 -21.73
N LYS A 2 10.02 5.14 -22.28
CA LYS A 2 10.04 6.39 -21.50
C LYS A 2 8.89 6.46 -20.48
N ASN A 3 7.68 6.11 -20.94
CA ASN A 3 6.48 6.02 -20.11
C ASN A 3 6.60 5.07 -18.90
N ALA A 4 7.45 4.03 -18.94
CA ALA A 4 7.60 3.10 -17.82
C ALA A 4 8.50 3.68 -16.71
N ILE A 5 9.56 4.41 -17.09
CA ILE A 5 10.39 5.15 -16.14
C ILE A 5 9.57 6.28 -15.52
N ASP A 6 8.82 7.02 -16.32
CA ASP A 6 7.95 8.09 -15.83
C ASP A 6 6.89 7.55 -14.86
N ALA A 7 6.26 6.40 -15.18
CA ALA A 7 5.32 5.73 -14.29
C ALA A 7 5.97 5.24 -12.98
N PHE A 8 7.21 4.74 -13.02
CA PHE A 8 7.95 4.34 -11.83
C PHE A 8 8.29 5.55 -10.95
N THR A 9 8.78 6.64 -11.54
CA THR A 9 9.04 7.90 -10.84
C THR A 9 7.77 8.47 -10.22
N GLN A 10 6.66 8.46 -10.96
CA GLN A 10 5.33 8.82 -10.42
C GLN A 10 4.95 7.92 -9.24
N GLY A 11 5.21 6.61 -9.33
CA GLY A 11 4.99 5.67 -8.25
C GLY A 11 5.79 6.02 -6.99
N ILE A 12 7.05 6.42 -7.12
CA ILE A 12 7.89 6.86 -5.98
C ILE A 12 7.29 8.10 -5.31
N TRP A 13 6.95 9.13 -6.08
CA TRP A 13 6.33 10.35 -5.53
C TRP A 13 4.99 10.05 -4.85
N LEU A 14 4.20 9.15 -5.44
CA LEU A 14 2.97 8.67 -4.83
C LEU A 14 3.25 7.99 -3.49
N CYS A 15 4.29 7.15 -3.43
CA CYS A 15 4.70 6.45 -2.21
C CYS A 15 5.13 7.44 -1.10
N ILE A 16 5.89 8.47 -1.44
CA ILE A 16 6.27 9.55 -0.51
C ILE A 16 5.00 10.24 0.02
N GLY A 17 4.11 10.68 -0.88
CA GLY A 17 2.87 11.34 -0.49
C GLY A 17 1.98 10.47 0.41
N VAL A 18 1.86 9.18 0.11
CA VAL A 18 1.12 8.22 0.93
C VAL A 18 1.71 8.11 2.34
N HIS A 19 3.02 7.95 2.46
CA HIS A 19 3.66 7.87 3.77
C HIS A 19 3.57 9.17 4.54
N SER A 20 3.58 10.33 3.87
CA SER A 20 3.33 11.61 4.52
C SER A 20 1.92 11.67 5.11
N VAL A 21 0.89 11.28 4.35
CA VAL A 21 -0.50 11.23 4.85
C VAL A 21 -0.63 10.27 6.03
N TRP A 22 -0.04 9.07 5.94
CA TRP A 22 -0.03 8.12 7.05
C TRP A 22 0.84 8.57 8.24
N GLY A 23 1.77 9.50 8.04
CA GLY A 23 2.61 10.10 9.08
C GLY A 23 1.82 11.09 9.94
N LEU A 24 0.82 11.75 9.36
CA LEU A 24 -0.10 12.65 10.06
C LEU A 24 -1.14 11.88 10.90
N GLN A 25 -1.40 10.61 10.58
CA GLN A 25 -2.36 9.75 11.30
C GLN A 25 -2.13 9.67 12.81
N PRO A 26 -0.93 9.31 13.32
CA PRO A 26 -0.69 9.25 14.77
C PRO A 26 -0.87 10.60 15.47
N VAL A 27 -0.52 11.71 14.81
CA VAL A 27 -0.69 13.06 15.37
C VAL A 27 -2.17 13.41 15.50
N ALA A 28 -2.96 13.17 14.45
CA ALA A 28 -4.41 13.37 14.49
C ALA A 28 -5.08 12.49 15.56
N CYS A 29 -4.68 11.22 15.68
CA CYS A 29 -5.19 10.32 16.72
C CYS A 29 -4.81 10.82 18.12
N ARG A 30 -3.55 11.23 18.34
CA ARG A 30 -3.08 11.73 19.64
C ARG A 30 -3.78 13.04 20.03
N TYR A 31 -4.00 13.95 19.08
CA TYR A 31 -4.82 15.14 19.30
C TYR A 31 -6.22 14.75 19.80
N LEU A 32 -6.91 13.86 19.09
CA LEU A 32 -8.26 13.44 19.46
C LEU A 32 -8.33 12.67 20.78
N LEU A 33 -7.28 11.93 21.14
CA LEU A 33 -7.29 11.11 22.37
C LEU A 33 -6.86 11.89 23.62
N VAL A 34 -5.94 12.85 23.48
CA VAL A 34 -5.27 13.48 24.62
C VAL A 34 -5.63 14.95 24.77
N PHE A 35 -5.74 15.69 23.67
CA PHE A 35 -5.87 17.15 23.66
C PHE A 35 -7.29 17.62 23.35
N SER A 36 -8.09 16.78 22.72
CA SER A 36 -9.50 17.08 22.48
C SER A 36 -10.23 17.24 23.81
N PRO A 37 -11.09 18.27 23.94
CA PRO A 37 -11.94 18.45 25.12
C PRO A 37 -12.94 17.30 25.31
N LEU A 38 -13.16 16.52 24.24
CA LEU A 38 -13.96 15.31 24.24
C LEU A 38 -13.05 14.11 24.51
N ALA A 39 -13.30 13.39 25.61
CA ALA A 39 -12.57 12.18 26.00
C ALA A 39 -12.95 11.00 25.11
N PHE A 40 -12.51 11.02 23.86
CA PHE A 40 -12.88 9.99 22.90
C PHE A 40 -12.30 8.62 23.26
N ASN A 41 -13.14 7.59 23.14
CA ASN A 41 -12.61 6.23 23.05
C ASN A 41 -11.93 6.02 21.69
N SER A 42 -10.79 5.36 21.74
CA SER A 42 -9.93 5.11 20.61
C SER A 42 -10.57 4.27 19.49
N GLN A 43 -11.48 3.36 19.84
CA GLN A 43 -12.27 2.57 18.90
C GLN A 43 -13.36 3.41 18.21
N SER A 44 -13.97 4.34 18.92
CA SER A 44 -15.00 5.23 18.36
C SER A 44 -14.41 6.20 17.34
N VAL A 45 -13.21 6.75 17.60
CA VAL A 45 -12.48 7.61 16.66
C VAL A 45 -12.27 6.90 15.32
N ILE A 46 -11.76 5.66 15.36
CA ILE A 46 -11.48 4.94 14.11
C ILE A 46 -12.72 4.46 13.40
N ALA A 47 -13.73 3.98 14.14
CA ALA A 47 -15.00 3.59 13.55
C ALA A 47 -15.63 4.78 12.82
N PHE A 48 -15.64 5.96 13.44
CA PHE A 48 -16.19 7.14 12.78
C PHE A 48 -15.37 7.61 11.59
N ALA A 49 -14.05 7.66 11.71
CA ALA A 49 -13.21 8.10 10.61
C ALA A 49 -13.36 7.15 9.39
N ARG A 50 -13.50 5.85 9.63
CA ARG A 50 -13.79 4.85 8.58
C ARG A 50 -15.22 4.97 8.03
N LEU A 51 -16.20 5.30 8.87
CA LEU A 51 -17.57 5.59 8.44
C LEU A 51 -17.60 6.80 7.50
N THR A 52 -16.92 7.88 7.88
CA THR A 52 -16.75 9.07 7.03
C THR A 52 -16.15 8.69 5.68
N SER A 53 -15.13 7.82 5.69
CA SER A 53 -14.52 7.32 4.45
C SER A 53 -15.52 6.57 3.58
N ILE A 54 -16.35 5.70 4.15
CA ILE A 54 -17.42 5.01 3.42
C ILE A 54 -18.43 6.02 2.83
N CYS A 55 -18.89 6.98 3.62
CA CYS A 55 -19.85 7.99 3.17
C CYS A 55 -19.30 8.78 1.97
N LEU A 56 -18.04 9.22 2.05
CA LEU A 56 -17.40 9.96 0.95
C LEU A 56 -17.23 9.12 -0.31
N MET A 57 -16.94 7.83 -0.18
CA MET A 57 -16.87 6.93 -1.32
C MET A 57 -18.25 6.73 -1.97
N VAL A 58 -19.29 6.49 -1.17
CA VAL A 58 -20.67 6.32 -1.65
C VAL A 58 -21.16 7.59 -2.36
N LEU A 59 -20.75 8.78 -1.90
CA LEU A 59 -21.10 10.04 -2.55
C LEU A 59 -20.35 10.28 -3.87
N LYS A 60 -19.11 9.79 -3.98
CA LYS A 60 -18.26 10.01 -5.16
C LYS A 60 -18.51 9.00 -6.27
N GLU A 61 -18.66 7.73 -5.91
CA GLU A 61 -18.85 6.63 -6.86
C GLU A 61 -20.34 6.28 -6.90
N ASN A 62 -21.00 6.49 -8.05
CA ASN A 62 -22.27 5.82 -8.34
C ASN A 62 -21.98 4.32 -8.26
N PHE A 63 -22.33 3.73 -7.13
CA PHE A 63 -21.86 2.44 -6.63
C PHE A 63 -22.42 1.28 -7.47
N ILE A 64 -21.91 1.15 -8.68
CA ILE A 64 -22.08 -0.02 -9.49
C ILE A 64 -20.70 -0.66 -9.56
N PRO A 65 -20.46 -1.79 -8.88
CA PRO A 65 -19.19 -2.48 -8.97
C PRO A 65 -18.87 -2.71 -10.46
N GLU A 66 -17.86 -2.00 -10.98
CA GLU A 66 -17.40 -2.14 -12.37
C GLU A 66 -17.00 -3.60 -12.67
N SER A 67 -16.62 -4.35 -11.64
CA SER A 67 -16.35 -5.79 -11.67
C SER A 67 -17.59 -6.64 -11.97
N ILE A 68 -18.80 -6.14 -11.73
CA ILE A 68 -20.05 -6.86 -12.00
C ILE A 68 -20.72 -6.36 -13.28
N ASN A 69 -20.55 -5.09 -13.66
CA ASN A 69 -21.53 -4.47 -14.53
C ASN A 69 -21.38 -4.66 -16.04
N GLU A 70 -20.18 -4.70 -16.65
CA GLU A 70 -20.15 -4.63 -18.14
C GLU A 70 -19.10 -5.47 -18.86
N ASN A 71 -18.27 -6.26 -18.18
CA ASN A 71 -17.14 -6.93 -18.86
C ASN A 71 -16.76 -8.32 -18.35
N PHE A 72 -17.55 -8.90 -17.44
CA PHE A 72 -17.32 -10.26 -16.92
C PHE A 72 -18.16 -11.35 -17.62
N MET A 73 -19.08 -10.96 -18.50
CA MET A 73 -19.85 -11.88 -19.35
C MET A 73 -19.35 -11.96 -20.81
N GLY A 74 -18.14 -11.46 -21.10
CA GLY A 74 -17.47 -11.87 -22.34
C GLY A 74 -17.04 -13.32 -22.21
N ASP A 75 -17.51 -14.20 -23.10
CA ASP A 75 -17.31 -15.67 -23.08
C ASP A 75 -15.85 -16.15 -22.87
N ASP A 76 -14.86 -15.27 -23.05
CA ASP A 76 -13.43 -15.59 -22.98
C ASP A 76 -12.72 -15.21 -21.66
N LYS A 77 -13.41 -14.62 -20.66
CA LYS A 77 -12.76 -14.31 -19.38
C LYS A 77 -12.88 -15.47 -18.39
N PRO A 78 -11.79 -15.85 -17.70
CA PRO A 78 -11.81 -16.94 -16.74
C PRO A 78 -12.82 -16.64 -15.63
N TYR A 79 -13.74 -17.59 -15.39
CA TYR A 79 -14.69 -17.55 -14.28
C TYR A 79 -13.93 -17.25 -12.98
N VAL A 80 -14.15 -16.07 -12.40
CA VAL A 80 -13.63 -15.76 -11.07
C VAL A 80 -14.46 -16.56 -10.07
N ASP A 81 -13.80 -17.43 -9.32
CA ASP A 81 -14.43 -18.15 -8.21
C ASP A 81 -14.94 -17.13 -7.17
N LEU A 82 -16.24 -16.88 -7.20
CA LEU A 82 -16.96 -15.98 -6.30
C LEU A 82 -16.67 -16.29 -4.84
N LYS A 83 -16.55 -17.57 -4.46
CA LYS A 83 -16.27 -17.96 -3.07
C LYS A 83 -14.88 -17.49 -2.65
N LYS A 84 -13.88 -17.67 -3.51
CA LYS A 84 -12.50 -17.19 -3.27
C LYS A 84 -12.43 -15.67 -3.21
N TYR A 85 -13.16 -14.99 -4.10
CA TYR A 85 -13.26 -13.53 -4.13
C TYR A 85 -13.80 -12.98 -2.79
N TRP A 86 -14.97 -13.44 -2.35
CA TRP A 86 -15.59 -12.98 -1.11
C TRP A 86 -14.76 -13.34 0.13
N SER A 87 -14.21 -14.56 0.17
CA SER A 87 -13.31 -14.99 1.25
C SER A 87 -12.09 -14.08 1.36
N THR A 88 -11.49 -13.70 0.23
CA THR A 88 -10.33 -12.80 0.21
C THR A 88 -10.67 -11.41 0.74
N LEU A 89 -11.82 -10.86 0.34
CA LEU A 89 -12.30 -9.59 0.89
C LEU A 89 -12.53 -9.69 2.40
N ILE A 90 -13.26 -10.70 2.88
CA ILE A 90 -13.55 -10.84 4.31
C ILE A 90 -12.26 -10.96 5.13
N ILE A 91 -11.32 -11.80 4.71
CA ILE A 91 -10.02 -11.96 5.39
C ILE A 91 -9.24 -10.64 5.38
N PHE A 92 -9.22 -9.93 4.25
CA PHE A 92 -8.56 -8.65 4.13
C PHE A 92 -9.16 -7.59 5.07
N GLY A 93 -10.49 -7.52 5.13
CA GLY A 93 -11.22 -6.63 6.03
C GLY A 93 -10.94 -6.92 7.49
N LEU A 94 -10.95 -8.21 7.89
CA LEU A 94 -10.66 -8.65 9.25
C LEU A 94 -9.22 -8.33 9.67
N LEU A 95 -8.23 -8.64 8.82
CA LEU A 95 -6.83 -8.28 9.11
C LEU A 95 -6.67 -6.77 9.22
N SER A 96 -7.32 -6.00 8.34
CA SER A 96 -7.24 -4.54 8.36
C SER A 96 -7.87 -3.93 9.60
N ALA A 97 -8.99 -4.48 10.07
CA ALA A 97 -9.63 -4.10 11.32
C ALA A 97 -8.74 -4.46 12.52
N LEU A 98 -8.20 -5.68 12.57
CA LEU A 98 -7.31 -6.12 13.65
C LEU A 98 -6.04 -5.25 13.73
N ARG A 99 -5.42 -4.94 12.58
CA ARG A 99 -4.28 -4.00 12.51
C ARG A 99 -4.66 -2.63 13.06
N SER A 100 -5.81 -2.13 12.65
CA SER A 100 -6.32 -0.82 13.04
C SER A 100 -6.56 -0.72 14.55
N MET A 101 -7.20 -1.74 15.12
CA MET A 101 -7.46 -1.85 16.56
C MET A 101 -6.17 -1.96 17.38
N THR A 102 -5.26 -2.86 16.99
CA THR A 102 -3.97 -3.05 17.68
C THR A 102 -3.10 -1.79 17.62
N ASN A 103 -3.05 -1.10 16.47
CA ASN A 103 -2.27 0.13 16.30
C ASN A 103 -2.81 1.32 17.10
N ILE A 104 -4.12 1.34 17.38
CA ILE A 104 -4.71 2.39 18.21
C ILE A 104 -4.62 2.02 19.69
N LEU A 105 -4.81 0.75 20.03
CA LEU A 105 -4.64 0.26 21.38
C LEU A 105 -3.21 0.50 21.87
N SER A 106 -2.20 0.27 21.02
CA SER A 106 -0.80 0.57 21.35
C SER A 106 -0.60 2.06 21.64
N CYS A 107 -1.22 2.98 20.89
CA CYS A 107 -1.18 4.43 21.15
C CYS A 107 -1.70 4.81 22.54
N GLY A 108 -2.57 4.01 23.13
CA GLY A 108 -3.05 4.21 24.50
C GLY A 108 -2.21 3.51 25.58
N LEU A 109 -1.39 2.52 25.22
CA LEU A 109 -0.64 1.68 26.16
C LEU A 109 0.85 2.03 26.26
N THR A 110 1.42 2.58 25.19
CA THR A 110 2.83 2.97 25.14
C THR A 110 2.97 4.33 24.46
N SER A 111 4.15 4.92 24.64
CA SER A 111 4.49 6.20 24.03
C SER A 111 4.51 6.13 22.50
N ALA A 112 4.25 7.26 21.85
CA ALA A 112 4.26 7.36 20.40
C ALA A 112 5.64 7.01 19.80
N TYR A 113 6.72 7.26 20.55
CA TYR A 113 8.06 6.91 20.11
C TYR A 113 8.22 5.39 20.01
N ASN A 114 7.85 4.60 21.03
CA ASN A 114 7.94 3.13 21.00
C ASN A 114 7.16 2.54 19.82
N ILE A 115 6.01 3.13 19.50
CA ILE A 115 5.20 2.74 18.34
C ILE A 115 5.95 3.00 17.03
N ALA A 116 6.59 4.16 16.91
CA ALA A 116 7.43 4.47 15.76
C ALA A 116 8.58 3.46 15.61
N ILE A 117 9.28 3.10 16.70
CA ILE A 117 10.36 2.08 16.71
C ILE A 117 9.87 0.78 16.13
N VAL A 118 8.79 0.25 16.68
CA VAL A 118 8.28 -1.06 16.28
C VAL A 118 7.83 -1.02 14.82
N ASN A 119 7.25 0.10 14.37
CA ASN A 119 6.88 0.28 12.97
C ASN A 119 8.07 0.24 12.00
N LEU A 120 9.30 0.48 12.48
CA LEU A 120 10.53 0.39 11.69
C LEU A 120 11.01 -1.04 11.48
N LEU A 121 10.38 -2.02 12.14
CA LEU A 121 10.51 -3.42 11.75
C LEU A 121 9.80 -3.72 10.42
N SER A 122 8.85 -2.87 9.99
CA SER A 122 8.13 -3.06 8.72
C SER A 122 9.06 -3.13 7.50
N PRO A 123 10.01 -2.20 7.26
CA PRO A 123 10.95 -2.28 6.14
C PRO A 123 11.93 -3.46 6.24
N LEU A 124 12.12 -4.06 7.42
CA LEU A 124 12.91 -5.29 7.60
C LEU A 124 12.10 -6.53 7.22
N ILE A 125 10.89 -6.66 7.76
CA ILE A 125 10.06 -7.86 7.62
C ILE A 125 9.40 -7.93 6.24
N THR A 126 8.98 -6.79 5.69
CA THR A 126 8.19 -6.77 4.44
C THR A 126 8.97 -7.33 3.25
N PRO A 127 10.24 -6.93 2.96
CA PRO A 127 10.99 -7.49 1.85
C PRO A 127 11.26 -8.99 2.00
N ILE A 128 11.52 -9.47 3.23
CA ILE A 128 11.68 -10.90 3.51
C ILE A 128 10.38 -11.65 3.17
N ALA A 129 9.24 -11.14 3.65
CA ALA A 129 7.93 -11.71 3.33
C ALA A 129 7.61 -11.63 1.83
N ASP A 130 7.99 -10.54 1.15
CA ASP A 130 7.84 -10.37 -0.30
C ASP A 130 8.62 -11.45 -1.08
N LYS A 131 9.87 -11.70 -0.67
CA LYS A 131 10.70 -12.77 -1.25
C LYS A 131 10.12 -14.15 -0.97
N VAL A 132 9.72 -14.46 0.26
CA VAL A 132 9.19 -15.78 0.64
C VAL A 132 7.83 -16.05 -0.01
N TRP A 133 6.93 -15.06 -0.04
CA TRP A 133 5.55 -15.25 -0.48
C TRP A 133 5.40 -15.06 -1.98
N LEU A 134 5.98 -14.00 -2.54
CA LEU A 134 5.81 -13.67 -3.96
C LEU A 134 6.94 -14.21 -4.83
N GLY A 135 8.09 -14.56 -4.22
CA GLY A 135 9.31 -14.91 -4.96
C GLY A 135 10.02 -13.69 -5.51
N ALA A 136 9.78 -12.50 -4.94
CA ALA A 136 10.37 -11.26 -5.42
C ALA A 136 11.89 -11.24 -5.14
N GLU A 137 12.67 -10.82 -6.14
CA GLU A 137 14.10 -10.59 -5.96
C GLU A 137 14.32 -9.28 -5.22
N ILE A 138 15.09 -9.33 -4.13
CA ILE A 138 15.44 -8.15 -3.33
C ILE A 138 16.78 -7.62 -3.83
N PRO A 139 16.86 -6.37 -4.33
CA PRO A 139 18.13 -5.75 -4.67
C PRO A 139 19.03 -5.69 -3.43
N ASN A 140 20.32 -6.05 -3.55
CA ASN A 140 21.26 -6.04 -2.42
C ASN A 140 21.36 -4.65 -1.74
N ILE A 141 21.18 -3.58 -2.51
CA ILE A 141 21.20 -2.21 -1.99
C ILE A 141 20.04 -1.91 -1.02
N THR A 142 18.96 -2.68 -1.09
CA THR A 142 17.84 -2.58 -0.14
C THR A 142 18.29 -2.90 1.27
N TRP A 143 19.20 -3.88 1.45
CA TRP A 143 19.73 -4.21 2.78
C TRP A 143 20.53 -3.07 3.39
N VAL A 144 21.32 -2.37 2.56
CA VAL A 144 22.10 -1.19 3.01
C VAL A 144 21.16 -0.07 3.45
N ALA A 145 20.12 0.23 2.66
CA ALA A 145 19.12 1.23 3.00
C ALA A 145 18.33 0.86 4.27
N ILE A 146 17.97 -0.41 4.42
CA ILE A 146 17.33 -0.92 5.64
C ILE A 146 18.24 -0.68 6.84
N MET A 147 19.53 -1.03 6.75
CA MET A 147 20.50 -0.80 7.83
C MET A 147 20.63 0.67 8.22
N PHE A 148 20.81 1.57 7.25
CA PHE A 148 20.90 3.01 7.53
C PHE A 148 19.61 3.57 8.15
N THR A 149 18.46 3.13 7.66
CA THR A 149 17.16 3.51 8.21
C THR A 149 17.02 3.02 9.65
N SER A 150 17.34 1.76 9.92
CA SER A 150 17.32 1.19 11.27
C SER A 150 18.27 1.94 12.21
N LEU A 151 19.49 2.25 11.77
CA LEU A 151 20.46 3.03 12.56
C LEU A 151 19.96 4.44 12.86
N GLY A 152 19.45 5.16 11.86
CA GLY A 152 18.88 6.50 12.04
C GLY A 152 17.74 6.48 13.05
N CYS A 153 16.91 5.45 12.99
CA CYS A 153 15.84 5.33 13.93
C CYS A 153 16.31 4.96 15.34
N CYS A 154 17.25 4.02 15.49
CA CYS A 154 17.87 3.72 16.78
C CYS A 154 18.51 4.98 17.41
N ALA A 155 19.12 5.86 16.61
CA ALA A 155 19.66 7.13 17.08
C ALA A 155 18.55 8.07 17.58
N MET A 156 17.41 8.15 16.88
CA MET A 156 16.25 8.93 17.34
C MET A 156 15.75 8.43 18.70
N VAL A 157 15.61 7.12 18.84
CA VAL A 157 15.17 6.46 20.07
C VAL A 157 16.12 6.74 21.22
N TYR A 158 17.41 6.55 20.97
CA TYR A 158 18.44 6.76 21.97
C TYR A 158 18.47 8.23 22.42
N GLY A 159 18.30 9.16 21.49
CA GLY A 159 18.19 10.59 21.79
C GLY A 159 17.03 10.92 22.72
N GLU A 160 15.85 10.40 22.42
CA GLU A 160 14.66 10.56 23.26
C GLU A 160 14.86 9.90 24.64
N TYR A 161 15.42 8.69 24.70
CA TYR A 161 15.72 8.01 25.95
C TYR A 161 16.67 8.82 26.86
N LEU A 162 17.68 9.48 26.29
CA LEU A 162 18.59 10.31 27.09
C LEU A 162 17.90 11.53 27.70
N ILE A 163 16.85 12.05 27.07
CA ILE A 163 16.13 13.25 27.51
C ILE A 163 15.07 12.89 28.53
N TYR A 164 14.23 11.91 28.22
CA TYR A 164 13.05 11.56 29.00
C TYR A 164 13.29 10.39 29.96
N GLY A 165 14.32 9.57 29.73
CA GLY A 165 14.63 8.40 30.55
C GLY A 165 15.01 8.71 31.99
N ASN A 166 15.43 9.96 32.28
CA ASN A 166 15.71 10.43 33.64
C ASN A 166 14.50 11.10 34.31
N ASP A 167 13.50 11.54 33.53
CA ASP A 167 12.27 12.14 34.05
C ASP A 167 11.20 11.06 34.25
N ALA A 168 11.39 10.24 35.28
CA ALA A 168 10.49 9.16 35.70
C ALA A 168 9.06 9.61 36.10
N ARG A 169 8.68 10.87 35.88
CA ARG A 169 7.45 11.48 36.38
C ARG A 169 6.35 11.73 35.34
N VAL A 170 6.58 11.51 34.03
CA VAL A 170 5.64 12.07 33.02
C VAL A 170 5.13 11.08 31.96
N GLU A 171 5.52 9.80 31.95
CA GLU A 171 4.93 8.86 30.98
C GLU A 171 3.80 8.00 31.56
N PRO A 172 2.56 8.13 31.04
CA PRO A 172 1.51 7.14 31.25
C PRO A 172 2.00 5.78 30.71
N GLY A 173 2.11 4.78 31.57
CA GLY A 173 2.41 3.40 31.16
C GLY A 173 3.83 2.90 31.45
N ALA A 174 4.66 3.62 32.23
CA ALA A 174 5.95 3.09 32.68
C ALA A 174 5.82 1.69 33.32
N GLY A 175 6.65 0.74 32.87
CA GLY A 175 6.63 -0.65 33.33
C GLY A 175 5.93 -1.62 32.37
N LEU A 176 5.18 -2.59 32.91
CA LEU A 176 4.59 -3.71 32.17
C LEU A 176 3.61 -3.26 31.06
N THR A 177 2.86 -2.17 31.28
CA THR A 177 1.88 -1.66 30.31
C THR A 177 2.53 -1.20 29.02
N SER A 178 3.65 -0.48 29.10
CA SER A 178 4.41 -0.07 27.91
C SER A 178 4.95 -1.28 27.14
N VAL A 179 5.43 -2.31 27.84
CA VAL A 179 5.89 -3.57 27.21
C VAL A 179 4.74 -4.25 26.47
N ILE A 180 3.55 -4.31 27.06
CA ILE A 180 2.36 -4.83 26.38
C ILE A 180 2.04 -4.00 25.13
N GLY A 181 2.09 -2.67 25.21
CA GLY A 181 1.90 -1.78 24.07
C GLY A 181 2.88 -2.05 22.91
N VAL A 182 4.16 -2.29 23.22
CA VAL A 182 5.20 -2.66 22.25
C VAL A 182 4.90 -4.02 21.59
N VAL A 183 4.49 -5.03 22.37
CA VAL A 183 4.11 -6.35 21.85
C VAL A 183 2.89 -6.24 20.93
N VAL A 184 1.85 -5.53 21.35
CA VAL A 184 0.64 -5.29 20.55
C VAL A 184 0.99 -4.57 19.25
N GLN A 185 1.88 -3.58 19.29
CA GLN A 185 2.35 -2.90 18.08
C GLN A 185 3.12 -3.85 17.16
N THR A 186 3.92 -4.76 17.72
CA THR A 186 4.72 -5.71 16.94
C THR A 186 3.79 -6.67 16.17
N ILE A 187 2.74 -7.16 16.84
CA ILE A 187 1.68 -7.93 16.19
C ILE A 187 1.02 -7.10 15.08
N SER A 188 0.73 -5.82 15.34
CA SER A 188 0.17 -4.92 14.33
C SER A 188 1.06 -4.79 13.08
N VAL A 189 2.38 -4.74 13.24
CA VAL A 189 3.34 -4.69 12.12
C VAL A 189 3.29 -5.98 11.31
N ILE A 190 3.27 -7.14 11.95
CA ILE A 190 3.17 -8.44 11.26
C ILE A 190 1.87 -8.49 10.43
N ILE A 191 0.73 -8.13 11.03
CA ILE A 191 -0.55 -8.06 10.32
C ILE A 191 -0.46 -7.07 9.15
N SER A 192 0.20 -5.93 9.35
CA SER A 192 0.44 -4.96 8.28
C SER A 192 1.21 -5.54 7.10
N VAL A 193 2.18 -6.44 7.34
CA VAL A 193 2.92 -7.12 6.27
C VAL A 193 1.99 -8.05 5.50
N CYS A 194 1.19 -8.86 6.20
CA CYS A 194 0.21 -9.75 5.58
C CYS A 194 -0.79 -8.99 4.68
N ILE A 195 -1.33 -7.86 5.17
CA ILE A 195 -2.23 -6.99 4.41
C ILE A 195 -1.56 -6.51 3.12
N ARG A 196 -0.29 -6.09 3.16
CA ARG A 196 0.44 -5.63 1.97
C ARG A 196 0.68 -6.75 0.96
N MET A 197 0.97 -7.97 1.42
CA MET A 197 1.05 -9.14 0.55
C MET A 197 -0.30 -9.39 -0.13
N MET A 198 -1.40 -9.35 0.64
CA MET A 198 -2.76 -9.49 0.08
C MET A 198 -3.11 -8.39 -0.93
N MET A 199 -2.72 -7.14 -0.70
CA MET A 199 -2.93 -6.05 -1.67
C MET A 199 -2.29 -6.37 -3.02
N LYS A 200 -1.09 -6.99 -3.01
CA LYS A 200 -0.37 -7.37 -4.22
C LYS A 200 -0.96 -8.63 -4.87
N THR A 201 -1.27 -9.68 -4.10
CA THR A 201 -1.84 -10.93 -4.64
C THR A 201 -3.25 -10.77 -5.21
N THR A 202 -4.01 -9.78 -4.72
CA THR A 202 -5.35 -9.45 -5.24
C THR A 202 -5.34 -8.59 -6.50
N THR A 203 -4.17 -8.28 -7.06
CA THR A 203 -4.07 -7.52 -8.31
C THR A 203 -4.76 -8.29 -9.44
N GLY A 204 -5.76 -7.68 -10.07
CA GLY A 204 -6.57 -8.30 -11.13
C GLY A 204 -7.74 -9.15 -10.63
N VAL A 205 -7.85 -9.40 -9.32
CA VAL A 205 -8.98 -10.14 -8.71
C VAL A 205 -9.98 -9.19 -8.04
N CYS A 206 -9.49 -8.24 -7.24
CA CYS A 206 -10.33 -7.26 -6.55
C CYS A 206 -9.97 -5.85 -6.97
N THR A 207 -10.96 -4.97 -7.09
CA THR A 207 -10.71 -3.54 -7.33
C THR A 207 -10.13 -2.88 -6.08
N LYS A 208 -9.55 -1.68 -6.26
CA LYS A 208 -8.99 -0.92 -5.12
C LYS A 208 -10.10 -0.45 -4.17
N ALA A 209 -11.24 -0.05 -4.74
CA ALA A 209 -12.41 0.39 -3.99
C ALA A 209 -12.99 -0.76 -3.15
N GLU A 210 -13.12 -1.96 -3.71
CA GLU A 210 -13.62 -3.15 -2.98
C GLU A 210 -12.76 -3.50 -1.76
N LEU A 211 -11.42 -3.50 -1.90
CA LEU A 211 -10.52 -3.69 -0.77
C LEU A 211 -10.68 -2.59 0.28
N MET A 212 -10.82 -1.34 -0.15
CA MET A 212 -11.02 -0.22 0.78
C MET A 212 -12.35 -0.31 1.52
N HIS A 213 -13.45 -0.64 0.83
CA HIS A 213 -14.76 -0.87 1.43
C HIS A 213 -14.74 -2.02 2.41
N SER A 214 -14.12 -3.14 2.05
CA SER A 214 -13.97 -4.27 2.94
C SER A 214 -13.21 -3.88 4.21
N SER A 215 -12.05 -3.24 4.07
CA SER A 215 -11.28 -2.73 5.22
C SER A 215 -12.09 -1.75 6.07
N ASN A 216 -12.75 -0.77 5.45
CA ASN A 216 -13.51 0.25 6.17
C ASN A 216 -14.72 -0.36 6.86
N GLY A 217 -15.53 -1.15 6.15
CA GLY A 217 -16.77 -1.74 6.65
C GLY A 217 -16.53 -2.68 7.83
N THR A 218 -15.53 -3.57 7.72
CA THR A 218 -15.17 -4.45 8.83
C THR A 218 -14.62 -3.67 10.04
N THR A 219 -13.83 -2.62 9.81
CA THR A 219 -13.31 -1.78 10.90
C THR A 219 -14.42 -0.97 11.58
N VAL A 220 -15.39 -0.46 10.82
CA VAL A 220 -16.59 0.22 11.37
C VAL A 220 -17.38 -0.73 12.24
N LEU A 221 -17.73 -1.91 11.71
CA LEU A 221 -18.55 -2.90 12.42
C LEU A 221 -17.88 -3.34 13.73
N LEU A 222 -16.62 -3.77 13.65
CA LEU A 222 -15.89 -4.23 14.83
C LEU A 222 -15.56 -3.08 15.79
N GLY A 223 -15.20 -1.90 15.27
CA GLY A 223 -14.87 -0.73 16.08
C GLY A 223 -16.07 -0.24 16.90
N PHE A 224 -17.26 -0.16 16.30
CA PHE A 224 -18.49 0.17 17.03
C PHE A 224 -18.87 -0.94 18.01
N ALA A 225 -18.79 -2.21 17.62
CA ALA A 225 -19.10 -3.32 18.52
C ALA A 225 -18.20 -3.30 19.77
N VAL A 226 -16.89 -3.14 19.59
CA VAL A 226 -15.93 -3.07 20.71
C VAL A 226 -16.14 -1.78 21.53
N GLY A 227 -16.36 -0.64 20.88
CA GLY A 227 -16.63 0.63 21.58
C GLY A 227 -17.89 0.57 22.46
N LEU A 228 -18.97 -0.01 21.93
CA LEU A 228 -20.21 -0.24 22.66
C LEU A 228 -20.02 -1.22 23.83
N LEU A 229 -19.26 -2.31 23.64
CA LEU A 229 -19.02 -3.30 24.69
C LEU A 229 -18.13 -2.77 25.82
N MET A 230 -17.15 -1.90 25.51
CA MET A 230 -16.17 -1.42 26.48
C MET A 230 -16.60 -0.13 27.20
N VAL A 231 -17.30 0.76 26.50
CA VAL A 231 -17.64 2.10 27.03
C VAL A 231 -19.15 2.35 27.07
N GLY A 232 -19.93 1.58 26.31
CA GLY A 232 -21.37 1.79 26.20
C GLY A 232 -21.75 2.97 25.32
N TRP A 233 -22.98 3.46 25.51
CA TRP A 233 -23.61 4.51 24.71
C TRP A 233 -22.94 5.88 24.83
N GLU A 234 -22.21 6.14 25.91
CA GLU A 234 -21.48 7.40 26.13
C GLU A 234 -20.44 7.66 25.03
N SER A 235 -19.85 6.60 24.48
CA SER A 235 -18.89 6.69 23.39
C SER A 235 -19.50 7.26 22.10
N ILE A 236 -20.77 6.94 21.85
CA ILE A 236 -21.53 7.47 20.71
C ILE A 236 -22.00 8.89 21.01
N ALA A 237 -22.45 9.17 22.23
CA ALA A 237 -22.87 10.53 22.61
C ALA A 237 -21.71 11.54 22.47
N THR A 238 -20.51 11.18 22.91
CA THR A 238 -19.28 11.99 22.79
C THR A 238 -18.90 12.22 21.33
N LEU A 239 -19.18 11.23 20.49
CA LEU A 239 -18.95 11.36 19.06
C LEU A 239 -19.96 12.30 18.40
N LEU A 240 -21.24 12.15 18.72
CA LEU A 240 -22.29 13.02 18.19
C LEU A 240 -22.10 14.47 18.63
N SER A 241 -21.63 14.71 19.86
CA SER A 241 -21.31 16.06 20.31
C SER A 241 -20.15 16.67 19.52
N ALA A 242 -19.13 15.89 19.15
CA ALA A 242 -18.06 16.34 18.26
C ALA A 242 -18.56 16.80 16.88
N LEU A 243 -19.59 16.13 16.36
CA LEU A 243 -20.18 16.45 15.06
C LEU A 243 -21.14 17.62 15.10
N SER A 244 -21.68 17.91 16.29
CA SER A 244 -22.60 19.03 16.46
C SER A 244 -21.93 20.39 16.33
N ASP A 245 -20.62 20.48 16.59
CA ASP A 245 -19.84 21.70 16.42
C ASP A 245 -18.82 21.57 15.27
N PRO A 246 -19.18 22.02 14.06
CA PRO A 246 -18.30 21.93 12.88
C PRO A 246 -17.07 22.83 12.98
N PHE A 247 -17.06 23.80 13.90
CA PHE A 247 -15.91 24.68 14.12
C PHE A 247 -14.98 24.19 15.23
N SER A 248 -15.33 23.09 15.89
CA SER A 248 -14.47 22.46 16.88
C SER A 248 -13.20 21.89 16.22
N GLY A 249 -12.06 22.01 16.91
CA GLY A 249 -10.83 21.34 16.48
C GLY A 249 -11.01 19.83 16.34
N SER A 250 -11.82 19.22 17.20
CA SER A 250 -12.14 17.79 17.17
C SER A 250 -12.83 17.39 15.86
N PHE A 251 -13.80 18.18 15.37
CA PHE A 251 -14.44 17.92 14.08
C PHE A 251 -13.43 17.95 12.93
N PHE A 252 -12.58 18.98 12.87
CA PHE A 252 -11.55 19.10 11.84
C PHE A 252 -10.63 17.88 11.80
N TRP A 253 -10.07 17.48 12.94
CA TRP A 253 -9.15 16.34 13.01
C TRP A 253 -9.82 15.01 12.69
N LEU A 254 -11.07 14.86 13.08
CA LEU A 254 -11.88 13.67 12.80
C LEU A 254 -12.18 13.56 11.29
N MET A 255 -12.54 14.68 10.64
CA MET A 255 -12.72 14.74 9.19
C MET A 255 -11.41 14.55 8.42
N PHE A 256 -10.30 15.12 8.91
CA PHE A 256 -8.98 14.89 8.34
C PHE A 256 -8.59 13.40 8.39
N LEU A 257 -8.86 12.72 9.51
CA LEU A 257 -8.65 11.27 9.65
C LEU A 257 -9.52 10.49 8.67
N GLY A 258 -10.81 10.81 8.56
CA GLY A 258 -11.72 10.07 7.68
C GLY A 258 -11.48 10.32 6.19
N ALA A 259 -11.53 11.59 5.78
CA ALA A 259 -11.37 12.00 4.39
C ALA A 259 -9.91 11.92 3.92
N GLY A 260 -8.98 12.51 4.67
CA GLY A 260 -7.57 12.56 4.27
C GLY A 260 -6.89 11.21 4.45
N VAL A 261 -6.80 10.74 5.70
CA VAL A 261 -5.98 9.55 6.00
C VAL A 261 -6.64 8.27 5.50
N TYR A 262 -7.88 8.00 5.91
CA TYR A 262 -8.49 6.70 5.63
C TYR A 262 -9.06 6.59 4.22
N THR A 263 -9.54 7.67 3.61
CA THR A 263 -9.99 7.60 2.21
C THR A 263 -8.80 7.75 1.26
N VAL A 264 -8.15 8.92 1.24
CA VAL A 264 -7.05 9.17 0.29
C VAL A 264 -5.84 8.31 0.62
N GLY A 265 -5.40 8.29 1.87
CA GLY A 265 -4.23 7.50 2.29
C GLY A 265 -4.39 5.99 2.07
N SER A 266 -5.55 5.40 2.37
CA SER A 266 -5.76 3.95 2.11
C SER A 266 -5.87 3.65 0.62
N TYR A 267 -6.59 4.46 -0.16
CA TYR A 267 -6.73 4.26 -1.60
C TYR A 267 -5.36 4.32 -2.30
N LEU A 268 -4.61 5.38 -2.01
CA LEU A 268 -3.28 5.58 -2.59
C LEU A 268 -2.28 4.52 -2.08
N GLN A 269 -2.41 4.04 -0.85
CA GLN A 269 -1.61 2.91 -0.35
C GLN A 269 -1.86 1.64 -1.16
N ILE A 270 -3.11 1.27 -1.39
CA ILE A 270 -3.45 0.07 -2.20
C ILE A 270 -2.86 0.24 -3.61
N GLN A 271 -2.99 1.42 -4.20
CA GLN A 271 -2.39 1.74 -5.50
C GLN A 271 -0.86 1.62 -5.48
N CYS A 272 -0.17 2.21 -4.51
CA CYS A 272 1.28 2.14 -4.39
C CYS A 272 1.77 0.71 -4.21
N CYS A 273 1.17 -0.05 -3.29
CA CYS A 273 1.54 -1.44 -3.03
C CYS A 273 1.38 -2.32 -4.28
N ARG A 274 0.32 -2.10 -5.08
CA ARG A 274 0.11 -2.85 -6.32
C ARG A 274 1.11 -2.46 -7.40
N LEU A 275 1.37 -1.16 -7.58
CA LEU A 275 2.28 -0.64 -8.61
C LEU A 275 3.75 -0.96 -8.31
N LEU A 276 4.24 -0.60 -7.12
CA LEU A 276 5.64 -0.70 -6.75
C LEU A 276 6.01 -2.04 -6.11
N GLY A 277 5.02 -2.77 -5.60
CA GLY A 277 5.25 -3.94 -4.75
C GLY A 277 5.36 -3.58 -3.27
N PRO A 278 5.11 -4.55 -2.38
CA PRO A 278 5.03 -4.32 -0.94
C PRO A 278 6.40 -4.04 -0.31
N GLY A 279 7.48 -4.69 -0.79
CA GLY A 279 8.84 -4.43 -0.29
C GLY A 279 9.29 -2.99 -0.55
N LEU A 280 9.14 -2.51 -1.78
CA LEU A 280 9.51 -1.14 -2.15
C LEU A 280 8.67 -0.11 -1.39
N TYR A 281 7.35 -0.32 -1.29
CA TYR A 281 6.48 0.53 -0.47
C TYR A 281 6.94 0.59 1.00
N ALA A 282 7.33 -0.54 1.60
CA ALA A 282 7.75 -0.60 2.99
C ALA A 282 9.04 0.18 3.27
N SER A 283 9.99 0.19 2.32
CA SER A 283 11.26 0.91 2.45
C SER A 283 11.09 2.43 2.64
N TYR A 284 10.01 3.00 2.11
CA TYR A 284 9.68 4.43 2.30
C TYR A 284 8.93 4.74 3.60
N SER A 285 8.66 3.74 4.44
CA SER A 285 7.97 3.95 5.73
C SER A 285 8.70 4.89 6.69
N SER A 286 9.98 5.12 6.48
CA SER A 286 10.76 6.07 7.28
C SER A 286 10.38 7.54 7.03
N VAL A 287 9.86 7.86 5.83
CA VAL A 287 9.22 9.17 5.54
C VAL A 287 8.06 9.42 6.50
N ARG A 288 7.29 8.36 6.81
CA ARG A 288 6.16 8.43 7.74
C ARG A 288 6.62 8.89 9.12
N VAL A 289 7.75 8.39 9.60
CA VAL A 289 8.34 8.74 10.91
C VAL A 289 8.78 10.21 10.90
N ALA A 290 9.48 10.63 9.85
CA ALA A 290 9.91 12.02 9.70
C ALA A 290 8.71 12.98 9.74
N VAL A 291 7.65 12.67 8.98
CA VAL A 291 6.44 13.49 8.97
C VAL A 291 5.72 13.47 10.31
N ALA A 292 5.62 12.31 10.97
CA ALA A 292 5.01 12.22 12.30
C ALA A 292 5.74 13.11 13.32
N VAL A 293 7.08 13.09 13.33
CA VAL A 293 7.90 13.88 14.25
C VAL A 293 7.74 15.38 13.99
N VAL A 294 7.87 15.81 12.73
CA VAL A 294 7.71 17.23 12.36
C VAL A 294 6.30 17.72 12.66
N SER A 295 5.27 16.93 12.33
CA SER A 295 3.88 17.31 12.59
C SER A 295 3.51 17.28 14.06
N SER A 296 4.06 16.36 14.88
CA SER A 296 3.85 16.37 16.34
C SER A 296 4.38 17.66 16.96
N SER A 297 5.58 18.08 16.54
CA SER A 297 6.18 19.33 17.01
C SER A 297 5.36 20.56 16.64
N LEU A 298 4.86 20.63 15.40
CA LEU A 298 4.08 21.78 14.93
C LEU A 298 2.65 21.82 15.48
N VAL A 299 1.98 20.66 15.58
CA VAL A 299 0.55 20.57 15.91
C VAL A 299 0.32 20.42 17.40
N LEU A 300 1.09 19.55 18.06
CA LEU A 300 0.92 19.25 19.49
C LEU A 300 1.86 20.07 20.38
N GLY A 301 2.79 20.84 19.78
CA GLY A 301 3.81 21.56 20.54
C GLY A 301 4.85 20.64 21.19
N GLU A 302 4.89 19.36 20.79
CA GLU A 302 5.83 18.37 21.30
C GLU A 302 7.22 18.61 20.68
N GLN A 303 7.96 19.52 21.28
CA GLN A 303 9.28 19.90 20.77
C GLN A 303 10.24 18.72 20.79
N VAL A 304 10.82 18.43 19.63
CA VAL A 304 11.93 17.49 19.47
C VAL A 304 13.18 18.10 20.08
N LYS A 305 13.48 17.71 21.32
CA LYS A 305 14.72 18.08 21.99
C LYS A 305 15.78 17.02 21.66
N GLY A 306 17.04 17.42 21.56
CA GLY A 306 18.17 16.49 21.41
C GLY A 306 18.79 16.41 20.02
N ALA A 307 20.11 16.61 19.98
CA ALA A 307 20.91 16.47 18.76
C ALA A 307 20.81 15.06 18.14
N TRP A 308 20.60 14.02 18.96
CA TRP A 308 20.44 12.63 18.52
C TRP A 308 19.16 12.37 17.74
N VAL A 309 18.06 13.06 18.07
CA VAL A 309 16.80 12.92 17.34
C VAL A 309 16.92 13.58 15.97
N TRP A 310 17.55 14.76 15.92
CA TRP A 310 17.87 15.42 14.66
C TRP A 310 18.85 14.64 13.79
N SER A 311 19.91 14.07 14.38
CA SER A 311 20.87 13.26 13.62
C SER A 311 20.22 12.00 13.05
N GLY A 312 19.36 11.34 13.83
CA GLY A 312 18.60 10.20 13.36
C GLY A 312 17.61 10.54 12.25
N LEU A 313 16.91 11.69 12.36
CA LEU A 313 16.03 12.21 11.30
C LEU A 313 16.79 12.50 10.00
N ILE A 314 17.96 13.13 10.10
CA ILE A 314 18.85 13.40 8.95
C ILE A 314 19.32 12.08 8.33
N LEU A 315 19.73 11.10 9.15
CA LEU A 315 20.19 9.81 8.66
C LEU A 315 19.08 9.04 7.94
N VAL A 316 17.84 9.11 8.46
CA VAL A 316 16.66 8.57 7.79
C VAL A 316 16.39 9.26 6.45
N ALA A 317 16.43 10.59 6.40
CA ALA A 317 16.23 11.35 5.16
C ALA A 317 17.30 11.00 4.10
N LEU A 318 18.56 10.94 4.50
CA LEU A 318 19.66 10.53 3.63
C LEU A 318 19.50 9.10 3.14
N SER A 319 19.07 8.18 4.02
CA SER A 319 18.78 6.79 3.65
C SER A 319 17.69 6.70 2.58
N VAL A 320 16.60 7.46 2.70
CA VAL A 320 15.53 7.51 1.69
C VAL A 320 16.05 8.05 0.35
N ILE A 321 16.82 9.14 0.37
CA ILE A 321 17.40 9.73 -0.85
C ILE A 321 18.34 8.73 -1.53
N PHE A 322 19.24 8.12 -0.75
CA PHE A 322 20.17 7.12 -1.24
C PHE A 322 19.44 5.91 -1.83
N TYR A 323 18.46 5.38 -1.11
CA TYR A 323 17.66 4.24 -1.57
C TYR A 323 16.86 4.55 -2.84
N THR A 324 16.26 5.74 -2.92
CA THR A 324 15.52 6.18 -4.11
C THR A 324 16.43 6.21 -5.33
N ASN A 325 17.60 6.84 -5.20
CA ASN A 325 18.59 6.93 -6.27
C ASN A 325 19.12 5.55 -6.69
N ALA A 326 19.39 4.69 -5.71
CA ALA A 326 19.82 3.32 -5.91
C ALA A 326 18.77 2.49 -6.67
N MET A 327 17.51 2.57 -6.26
CA MET A 327 16.41 1.87 -6.92
C MET A 327 16.17 2.38 -8.34
N LEU A 328 16.30 3.69 -8.58
CA LEU A 328 16.23 4.26 -9.92
C LEU A 328 17.37 3.75 -10.82
N LYS A 329 18.59 3.64 -10.27
CA LYS A 329 19.73 3.08 -11.00
C LYS A 329 19.50 1.59 -11.33
N TRP A 330 19.11 0.80 -10.34
CA TRP A 330 18.82 -0.62 -10.50
C TRP A 330 17.71 -0.88 -11.53
N ALA A 331 16.65 -0.06 -11.53
CA ALA A 331 15.57 -0.15 -12.51
C ALA A 331 16.03 0.19 -13.94
N LYS A 332 17.01 1.09 -14.09
CA LYS A 332 17.62 1.40 -15.40
C LYS A 332 18.51 0.26 -15.88
N GLU A 333 19.35 -0.30 -15.02
CA GLU A 333 20.24 -1.42 -15.36
C GLU A 333 19.45 -2.64 -15.86
N ARG A 334 18.40 -3.05 -15.13
CA ARG A 334 17.54 -4.18 -15.57
C ARG A 334 16.84 -3.95 -16.90
N LYS A 335 16.47 -2.70 -17.18
CA LYS A 335 15.83 -2.36 -18.44
C LYS A 335 16.80 -2.59 -19.60
N ASP A 336 18.06 -2.21 -19.42
CA ASP A 336 19.08 -2.36 -20.44
C ASP A 336 19.40 -3.86 -20.67
N ASP A 337 19.42 -4.67 -19.60
CA ASP A 337 19.56 -6.14 -19.69
C ASP A 337 18.44 -6.78 -20.52
N ILE A 338 17.17 -6.44 -20.27
CA ILE A 338 16.02 -6.99 -21.02
C ILE A 338 16.06 -6.59 -22.50
N VAL A 339 16.50 -5.37 -22.80
CA VAL A 339 16.62 -4.90 -24.19
C VAL A 339 17.73 -5.67 -24.90
N ASN A 340 18.89 -5.84 -24.26
CA ASN A 340 20.01 -6.59 -24.81
C ASN A 340 19.64 -8.07 -25.05
N ASP A 341 18.97 -8.72 -24.10
CA ASP A 341 18.48 -10.10 -24.24
C ASP A 341 17.55 -10.29 -25.45
N ARG A 342 16.68 -9.30 -25.72
CA ARG A 342 15.78 -9.34 -26.89
C ARG A 342 16.53 -9.11 -28.20
N VAL A 343 17.55 -8.26 -28.20
CA VAL A 343 18.38 -8.01 -29.39
C VAL A 343 19.19 -9.26 -29.71
N GLU A 344 19.78 -9.92 -28.72
CA GLU A 344 20.54 -11.16 -28.91
C GLU A 344 19.66 -12.31 -29.42
N LYS A 345 18.49 -12.53 -28.81
CA LYS A 345 17.51 -13.56 -29.24
C LYS A 345 16.88 -13.23 -30.60
N GLY A 346 16.65 -11.96 -30.91
CA GLY A 346 16.16 -11.52 -32.22
C GLY A 346 17.18 -11.70 -33.35
N SER A 347 18.46 -11.45 -33.06
CA SER A 347 19.54 -11.59 -34.06
C SER A 347 19.81 -13.06 -34.45
N THR A 348 19.55 -13.99 -33.53
CA THR A 348 19.72 -15.43 -33.76
C THR A 348 18.54 -16.06 -34.48
N SER A 349 17.31 -15.54 -34.32
CA SER A 349 16.13 -16.04 -35.03
C SER A 349 16.04 -15.59 -36.49
N SER A 350 16.83 -14.60 -36.94
CA SER A 350 16.81 -14.14 -38.34
C SER A 350 17.73 -14.94 -39.26
N LYS A 351 18.52 -15.88 -38.74
CA LYS A 351 19.44 -16.72 -39.52
C LYS A 351 18.95 -18.18 -39.55
N SER A 352 17.97 -18.49 -40.42
CA SER A 352 17.84 -19.78 -41.16
C SER A 352 16.44 -20.05 -41.73
N ILE A 353 15.63 -19.04 -42.05
CA ILE A 353 14.57 -19.23 -43.05
C ILE A 353 15.14 -18.87 -44.42
N HIS A 354 16.17 -19.61 -44.84
CA HIS A 354 16.44 -19.77 -46.26
C HIS A 354 15.49 -20.87 -46.74
N SER A 355 14.25 -20.47 -47.03
CA SER A 355 13.34 -21.31 -47.78
C SER A 355 13.87 -21.42 -49.20
N HIS A 356 14.25 -22.64 -49.60
CA HIS A 356 14.18 -23.06 -50.99
C HIS A 356 12.74 -22.83 -51.47
N TYR A 357 12.49 -21.69 -52.09
CA TYR A 357 11.33 -21.48 -52.96
C TYR A 357 11.88 -21.08 -54.34
N SER A 358 12.08 -22.12 -55.15
CA SER A 358 12.18 -22.01 -56.60
C SER A 358 10.76 -22.04 -57.13
N GLY A 359 10.25 -20.93 -57.67
CA GLY A 359 9.03 -20.95 -58.47
C GLY A 359 8.24 -19.66 -58.47
N THR A 360 8.28 -19.02 -59.64
CA THR A 360 7.30 -18.07 -60.21
C THR A 360 7.17 -16.68 -59.61
N ASN A 361 7.41 -15.71 -60.51
CA ASN A 361 7.23 -14.27 -60.36
C ASN A 361 5.79 -13.93 -60.01
N ASP A 362 5.57 -13.38 -58.82
CA ASP A 362 4.48 -12.43 -58.57
C ASP A 362 4.99 -11.35 -57.60
N THR A 363 4.98 -10.11 -58.07
CA THR A 363 5.27 -8.91 -57.28
C THR A 363 4.15 -8.67 -56.28
N ILE A 364 4.37 -9.09 -55.02
CA ILE A 364 3.54 -8.70 -53.89
C ILE A 364 4.19 -7.48 -53.22
N SER A 365 3.53 -6.33 -53.34
CA SER A 365 3.81 -5.14 -52.54
C SER A 365 3.54 -5.44 -51.07
N VAL A 366 4.61 -5.49 -50.27
CA VAL A 366 4.52 -5.66 -48.81
C VAL A 366 4.20 -4.30 -48.18
N GLU A 367 2.94 -3.88 -48.27
CA GLU A 367 2.34 -2.95 -47.31
C GLU A 367 1.45 -3.79 -46.37
N ASN A 368 1.59 -3.55 -45.07
CA ASN A 368 0.96 -4.25 -43.94
C ASN A 368 1.77 -5.41 -43.33
N LEU A 369 2.88 -5.04 -42.68
CA LEU A 369 3.33 -5.73 -41.48
C LEU A 369 2.26 -5.53 -40.38
N VAL A 370 1.28 -6.43 -40.38
CA VAL A 370 0.37 -6.63 -39.25
C VAL A 370 1.24 -7.07 -38.08
N TYR A 371 1.36 -6.22 -37.06
CA TYR A 371 1.88 -6.61 -35.75
C TYR A 371 0.92 -7.65 -35.16
N GLU A 372 1.14 -8.92 -35.49
CA GLU A 372 0.47 -10.02 -34.84
C GLU A 372 0.83 -9.95 -33.36
N LYS A 373 -0.19 -9.72 -32.53
CA LYS A 373 -0.08 -9.65 -31.08
C LYS A 373 0.22 -11.07 -30.61
N VAL A 374 1.50 -11.45 -30.61
CA VAL A 374 1.94 -12.73 -30.05
C VAL A 374 1.73 -12.66 -28.53
N THR A 375 0.55 -13.09 -28.09
CA THR A 375 0.32 -13.47 -26.70
C THR A 375 1.09 -14.75 -26.44
N VAL A 376 2.35 -14.61 -26.05
CA VAL A 376 3.12 -15.72 -25.51
C VAL A 376 2.53 -16.05 -24.15
N SER A 377 1.80 -17.17 -24.06
CA SER A 377 1.39 -17.76 -22.80
C SER A 377 2.65 -18.36 -22.14
N TYR A 378 3.28 -17.59 -21.25
CA TYR A 378 4.38 -18.09 -20.43
C TYR A 378 3.83 -18.85 -19.23
N HIS A 379 3.84 -20.18 -19.36
CA HIS A 379 3.82 -21.04 -18.19
C HIS A 379 5.15 -20.87 -17.43
N ASN A 380 5.06 -20.51 -16.16
CA ASN A 380 6.13 -20.63 -15.15
C ASN A 380 7.42 -19.82 -15.33
N ASN A 381 7.33 -18.51 -15.64
CA ASN A 381 8.36 -17.58 -15.16
C ASN A 381 7.71 -16.27 -14.70
N LYS A 382 7.78 -16.01 -13.40
CA LYS A 382 7.30 -14.79 -12.75
C LYS A 382 8.25 -13.64 -13.08
N GLU A 383 8.19 -13.13 -14.31
CA GLU A 383 8.75 -11.81 -14.60
C GLU A 383 7.79 -10.72 -14.12
N TRP A 384 8.37 -9.62 -13.66
CA TRP A 384 7.63 -8.42 -13.28
C TRP A 384 6.81 -7.93 -14.48
N ILE A 385 5.49 -8.01 -14.37
CA ILE A 385 4.59 -7.32 -15.29
C ILE A 385 4.78 -5.82 -15.01
N LEU A 386 5.65 -5.18 -15.78
CA LEU A 386 5.61 -3.73 -15.94
C LEU A 386 4.17 -3.37 -16.35
N PRO A 387 3.53 -2.37 -15.73
CA PRO A 387 2.16 -2.00 -16.06
C PRO A 387 2.08 -1.70 -17.56
N SER A 388 1.43 -2.59 -18.30
CA SER A 388 1.08 -2.36 -19.69
C SER A 388 -0.05 -1.34 -19.69
N ILE A 389 0.25 -0.13 -20.17
CA ILE A 389 -0.76 0.86 -20.49
C ILE A 389 -1.52 0.29 -21.69
N SER A 390 -2.74 -0.19 -21.48
CA SER A 390 -3.65 -0.49 -22.57
C SER A 390 -3.91 0.81 -23.31
N LYS A 391 -3.40 0.93 -24.54
CA LYS A 391 -3.93 1.92 -25.47
C LYS A 391 -5.38 1.53 -25.73
N ASP A 392 -6.31 2.43 -25.43
CA ASP A 392 -7.65 2.38 -25.97
C ASP A 392 -7.53 2.30 -27.49
N SER A 393 -7.80 1.11 -28.03
CA SER A 393 -7.95 0.91 -29.46
C SER A 393 -9.32 1.48 -29.83
N SER A 394 -9.31 2.68 -30.41
CA SER A 394 -10.41 3.19 -31.22
C SER A 394 -10.77 2.12 -32.26
N GLY A 395 -11.90 1.45 -32.05
CA GLY A 395 -12.38 0.37 -32.91
C GLY A 395 -12.71 0.89 -34.29
N VAL A 396 -11.96 0.42 -35.29
CA VAL A 396 -12.45 0.33 -36.67
C VAL A 396 -13.18 -1.00 -36.76
N ASN A 397 -14.50 -0.92 -36.87
CA ASN A 397 -15.38 -2.06 -37.11
C ASN A 397 -15.20 -2.49 -38.57
N ASP A 398 -14.62 -3.67 -38.79
CA ASP A 398 -14.71 -4.35 -40.08
C ASP A 398 -15.37 -5.72 -39.89
N GLY A 399 -16.54 -5.86 -40.53
CA GLY A 399 -17.41 -7.01 -40.42
C GLY A 399 -16.95 -8.16 -41.31
N GLY A 400 -16.52 -9.27 -40.70
CA GLY A 400 -16.22 -10.51 -41.40
C GLY A 400 -16.73 -11.73 -40.62
N LYS A 401 -17.84 -12.32 -41.08
CA LYS A 401 -18.39 -13.58 -40.57
C LYS A 401 -17.47 -14.75 -40.93
N GLY A 402 -16.74 -15.29 -39.97
CA GLY A 402 -16.02 -16.57 -40.08
C GLY A 402 -16.42 -17.53 -38.97
N LYS A 403 -17.14 -18.61 -39.31
CA LYS A 403 -17.42 -19.73 -38.39
C LYS A 403 -16.10 -20.42 -38.01
N ARG A 404 -15.81 -20.55 -36.72
CA ARG A 404 -14.77 -21.47 -36.21
C ARG A 404 -15.41 -22.55 -35.35
N HIS A 405 -15.14 -23.80 -35.70
CA HIS A 405 -15.38 -24.96 -34.85
C HIS A 405 -14.30 -25.00 -33.76
N HIS A 406 -14.73 -25.04 -32.50
CA HIS A 406 -13.84 -25.34 -31.38
C HIS A 406 -14.03 -26.78 -30.94
N THR A 407 -13.00 -27.60 -31.17
CA THR A 407 -12.86 -28.93 -30.59
C THR A 407 -12.31 -28.77 -29.18
N VAL A 408 -13.13 -29.08 -28.18
CA VAL A 408 -12.75 -29.07 -26.76
C VAL A 408 -11.99 -30.35 -26.45
N LYS A 409 -10.69 -30.24 -26.12
CA LYS A 409 -9.95 -31.31 -25.42
C LYS A 409 -9.92 -30.97 -23.93
N ASN A 410 -10.57 -31.82 -23.16
CA ASN A 410 -10.49 -31.86 -21.70
C ASN A 410 -9.02 -31.99 -21.27
N VAL A 411 -8.58 -31.11 -20.37
CA VAL A 411 -7.47 -31.40 -19.46
C VAL A 411 -7.93 -31.01 -18.06
N ILE A 412 -8.06 -32.04 -17.24
CA ILE A 412 -8.34 -32.01 -15.81
C ILE A 412 -7.10 -31.48 -15.09
N PHE A 413 -7.27 -30.51 -14.18
CA PHE A 413 -6.56 -30.41 -12.91
C PHE A 413 -7.41 -29.67 -11.88
#